data_AF-A0A7S2U6I7-F1
#
_entry.id   AF-A0A7S2U6I7-F1
#
_cell.length_a   1.000
_cell.length_b   1.000
_cell.length_c   1.000
_cell.angle_alpha   90.00
_cell.angle_beta   90.00
_cell.angle_gamma   90.00
#
_symmetry.space_group_name_H-M   'P 1'
#
loop_
_entity.id
_entity.type
_entity.pdbx_description
1 polymer ?
#
loop_
_entity_poly.entity_id
_entity_poly.type
_entity_poly.pdbx_seq_one_letter_code
_entity_poly.pdbx_strand_id
1 'polypeptide(L)'
;MAFTPMIHARLFCETPSYEEKFWKTPPAQDRPLVAQFCGGDPQFLVKAAMKIQHEVDAIDINCGCPQGIARRGKYGAFLLEDPDQLVKCVTALVKHVSVPVCVKVRILP
;
A
#
# COMPACT_ATOMS: atom_id res chain seq x y z
N MET A 1 -13.38 -10.43 -6.04
CA MET A 1 -12.31 -9.75 -5.30
C MET A 1 -11.59 -8.81 -6.26
N ALA A 2 -11.44 -7.54 -5.89
CA ALA A 2 -10.79 -6.52 -6.69
C ALA A 2 -9.60 -5.91 -5.94
N PHE A 3 -8.67 -5.31 -6.70
CA PHE A 3 -7.55 -4.54 -6.17
C PHE A 3 -7.60 -3.14 -6.76
N THR A 4 -7.25 -2.14 -5.95
CA THR A 4 -7.02 -0.79 -6.47
C THR A 4 -5.78 -0.77 -7.37
N PRO A 5 -5.60 0.28 -8.20
CA PRO A 5 -4.27 0.61 -8.70
C PRO A 5 -3.27 0.75 -7.55
N MET A 6 -1.98 0.74 -7.88
CA MET A 6 -0.92 0.99 -6.90
C MET A 6 -0.95 2.46 -6.44
N ILE A 7 -1.33 2.70 -5.19
CA ILE A 7 -1.44 4.03 -4.59
C ILE A 7 -0.17 4.35 -3.80
N HIS A 8 0.48 5.48 -4.07
CA HIS A 8 1.67 5.89 -3.33
C HIS A 8 1.29 6.48 -1.97
N ALA A 9 1.62 5.80 -0.87
CA ALA A 9 1.13 6.13 0.47
C ALA A 9 1.47 7.55 0.94
N ARG A 10 2.70 8.02 0.71
CA ARG A 10 3.09 9.40 1.04
C ARG A 10 2.28 10.44 0.27
N LEU A 11 2.21 10.34 -1.05
CA LEU A 11 1.43 11.27 -1.89
C LEU A 11 -0.06 11.24 -1.51
N PHE A 12 -0.59 10.06 -1.19
CA PHE A 12 -1.95 9.90 -0.71
C PHE A 12 -2.21 10.61 0.64
N CYS A 13 -1.19 10.76 1.47
CA CYS A 13 -1.30 11.46 2.75
C CYS A 13 -1.07 12.96 2.66
N GLU A 14 -0.24 13.41 1.71
CA GLU A 14 0.31 14.78 1.69
C GLU A 14 -0.18 15.62 0.50
N THR A 15 -0.74 14.99 -0.54
CA THR A 15 -1.15 15.68 -1.77
C THR A 15 -2.65 15.48 -2.01
N PRO A 16 -3.51 16.47 -1.65
CA PRO A 16 -4.96 16.33 -1.78
C PRO A 16 -5.43 15.99 -3.20
N SER A 17 -4.81 16.59 -4.23
CA SER A 17 -5.13 16.28 -5.63
C SER A 17 -4.75 14.86 -6.04
N TYR A 18 -3.77 14.22 -5.37
CA TYR A 18 -3.43 12.82 -5.58
C TYR A 18 -4.46 11.92 -4.89
N GLU A 19 -4.85 12.26 -3.67
CA GLU A 19 -5.91 11.57 -2.93
C GLU A 19 -7.23 11.57 -3.71
N GLU A 20 -7.73 12.73 -4.14
CA GLU A 20 -8.97 12.86 -4.92
C GLU A 20 -8.92 12.11 -6.26
N LYS A 21 -7.73 12.03 -6.86
CA LYS A 21 -7.53 11.32 -8.13
C LYS A 21 -7.60 9.80 -7.95
N PHE A 22 -7.03 9.28 -6.87
CA PHE A 22 -6.84 7.84 -6.67
C PHE A 22 -7.82 7.22 -5.67
N TRP A 23 -8.59 8.03 -4.95
CA TRP A 23 -9.60 7.55 -4.02
C TRP A 23 -10.93 8.25 -4.22
N LYS A 24 -11.93 7.42 -4.50
CA LYS A 24 -13.35 7.74 -4.44
C LYS A 24 -14.02 6.56 -3.78
N THR A 25 -15.15 6.79 -3.11
CA THR A 25 -15.92 5.71 -2.47
C THR A 25 -16.15 4.58 -3.48
N PRO A 26 -15.61 3.37 -3.21
CA PRO A 26 -15.72 2.26 -4.16
C PRO A 26 -17.17 1.76 -4.26
N PRO A 27 -17.63 1.32 -5.44
CA PRO A 27 -18.96 0.73 -5.58
C PRO A 27 -19.03 -0.62 -4.83
N ALA A 28 -20.19 -0.95 -4.26
CA ALA A 28 -20.37 -2.17 -3.47
C ALA A 28 -20.00 -3.47 -4.23
N GLN A 29 -20.15 -3.48 -5.55
CA GLN A 29 -19.83 -4.62 -6.42
C GLN A 29 -18.34 -4.99 -6.48
N ASP A 30 -17.44 -4.06 -6.11
CA ASP A 30 -16.00 -4.34 -6.10
C ASP A 30 -15.56 -5.15 -4.86
N ARG A 31 -16.46 -5.29 -3.87
CA ARG A 31 -16.17 -6.06 -2.66
C ARG A 31 -16.10 -7.57 -2.95
N PRO A 32 -15.15 -8.32 -2.37
CA PRO A 32 -14.12 -7.82 -1.46
C PRO A 32 -13.04 -7.01 -2.18
N LEU A 33 -12.72 -5.83 -1.65
CA LEU A 33 -11.79 -4.85 -2.23
C LEU A 33 -10.51 -4.77 -1.40
N VAL A 34 -9.36 -4.84 -2.07
CA VAL A 34 -8.04 -4.70 -1.46
C VAL A 34 -7.38 -3.41 -1.92
N ALA A 35 -7.04 -2.52 -0.97
CA ALA A 35 -6.26 -1.32 -1.28
C ALA A 35 -4.78 -1.63 -1.32
N GLN A 36 -4.17 -1.47 -2.49
CA GLN A 36 -2.75 -1.72 -2.69
C GLN A 36 -1.94 -0.42 -2.59
N PHE A 37 -1.11 -0.32 -1.56
CA PHE A 37 -0.19 0.79 -1.36
C PHE A 37 1.24 0.47 -1.81
N CYS A 38 1.97 1.51 -2.19
CA CYS A 38 3.43 1.48 -2.29
C CYS A 38 4.07 2.57 -1.43
N GLY A 39 5.32 2.32 -1.05
CA GLY A 39 6.12 3.17 -0.17
C GLY A 39 6.99 2.33 0.75
N GLY A 40 8.06 2.93 1.29
CA GLY A 40 8.98 2.27 2.23
C GLY A 40 8.92 2.83 3.65
N ASP A 41 8.02 3.78 3.92
CA ASP A 41 7.93 4.46 5.21
C ASP A 41 6.71 3.97 6.00
N PRO A 42 6.91 3.29 7.16
CA PRO A 42 5.82 2.74 7.96
C PRO A 42 4.79 3.79 8.39
N GLN A 43 5.23 5.03 8.66
CA GLN A 43 4.34 6.08 9.14
C GLN A 43 3.33 6.48 8.08
N PHE A 44 3.78 6.66 6.83
CA PHE A 44 2.89 6.99 5.73
C PHE A 44 2.00 5.83 5.32
N LEU A 45 2.50 4.59 5.38
CA LEU A 45 1.68 3.41 5.11
C LEU A 45 0.53 3.28 6.10
N VAL A 46 0.81 3.40 7.40
CA VAL A 46 -0.23 3.38 8.44
C VAL A 46 -1.20 4.54 8.26
N LYS A 47 -0.70 5.76 8.07
CA LYS A 47 -1.57 6.95 7.88
C LYS A 47 -2.49 6.79 6.67
N ALA A 48 -1.98 6.28 5.55
CA ALA A 48 -2.76 6.04 4.34
C ALA A 48 -3.81 4.94 4.56
N ALA A 49 -3.43 3.82 5.18
CA ALA A 49 -4.34 2.71 5.44
C ALA A 49 -5.44 3.09 6.43
N MET A 50 -5.11 3.81 7.51
CA MET A 50 -6.08 4.26 8.52
C MET A 50 -7.18 5.15 7.92
N LYS A 51 -6.85 5.97 6.91
CA LYS A 51 -7.83 6.82 6.21
C LYS A 51 -8.95 6.02 5.54
N ILE A 52 -8.63 4.83 5.01
CA ILE A 52 -9.52 4.09 4.09
C ILE A 52 -9.91 2.70 4.56
N GLN A 53 -9.37 2.21 5.69
CA GLN A 53 -9.57 0.83 6.15
C GLN A 53 -11.04 0.43 6.30
N HIS A 54 -11.94 1.38 6.57
CA HIS A 54 -13.38 1.13 6.73
C HIS A 54 -14.12 1.03 5.39
N GLU A 55 -13.48 1.42 4.29
CA GLU A 55 -14.03 1.37 2.93
C GLU A 55 -13.53 0.13 2.15
N VAL A 56 -12.59 -0.64 2.70
CA VAL A 56 -11.98 -1.82 2.07
C VAL A 56 -12.09 -3.08 2.93
N ASP A 57 -11.75 -4.22 2.36
CA ASP A 57 -11.76 -5.52 3.03
C ASP A 57 -10.34 -5.99 3.42
N ALA A 58 -9.29 -5.42 2.82
CA ALA A 58 -7.89 -5.66 3.18
C ALA A 58 -6.96 -4.54 2.70
N ILE A 59 -5.76 -4.48 3.29
CA ILE A 59 -4.64 -3.62 2.87
C ILE A 59 -3.55 -4.51 2.27
N ASP A 60 -2.97 -4.11 1.14
CA ASP A 60 -1.86 -4.80 0.49
C ASP A 60 -0.66 -3.87 0.30
N ILE A 61 0.55 -4.38 0.50
CA ILE A 61 1.80 -3.66 0.16
C ILE A 61 2.34 -4.21 -1.16
N ASN A 62 2.54 -3.33 -2.14
CA ASN A 62 3.22 -3.69 -3.37
C ASN A 62 4.74 -3.76 -3.14
N CYS A 63 5.26 -4.98 -3.10
CA CYS A 63 6.69 -5.30 -3.04
C CYS A 63 7.18 -5.93 -4.35
N GLY A 64 6.54 -5.62 -5.48
CA GLY A 64 6.78 -6.31 -6.74
C GLY A 64 6.94 -5.42 -7.97
N CYS A 65 6.74 -4.10 -7.88
CA CYS A 65 6.90 -3.20 -9.02
C CYS A 65 8.39 -3.01 -9.39
N PRO A 66 8.84 -3.37 -10.62
CA PRO A 66 10.24 -3.23 -11.03
C PRO A 66 10.54 -1.90 -11.73
N GLN A 67 9.57 -0.97 -11.81
CA GLN A 67 9.72 0.26 -12.58
C GLN A 67 10.81 1.17 -12.00
N GLY A 68 11.47 1.96 -12.87
CA GLY A 68 12.54 2.87 -12.46
C GLY A 68 12.12 3.91 -11.41
N ILE A 69 10.84 4.31 -11.39
CA ILE A 69 10.31 5.22 -10.35
C ILE A 69 10.28 4.56 -8.96
N ALA A 70 10.00 3.25 -8.90
CA ALA A 70 10.05 2.46 -7.68
C ALA A 70 11.48 2.29 -7.17
N ARG A 71 12.46 2.13 -8.08
CA ARG A 71 13.89 2.09 -7.74
C ARG A 71 14.35 3.37 -7.06
N ARG A 72 14.02 4.52 -7.64
CA ARG A 72 14.38 5.83 -7.06
C ARG A 72 13.71 6.07 -5.72
N GLY A 73 12.47 5.62 -5.56
CA GLY A 73 11.71 5.76 -4.32
C GLY A 73 11.94 4.66 -3.27
N LYS A 74 12.78 3.66 -3.55
CA LYS A 74 13.02 2.49 -2.69
C LYS A 74 11.73 1.80 -2.20
N TYR A 75 10.82 1.53 -3.14
CA TYR A 75 9.59 0.76 -2.89
C TYR A 75 9.39 -0.30 -3.99
N GLY A 76 8.30 -1.06 -3.94
CA GLY A 76 8.06 -2.10 -4.95
C GLY A 76 9.05 -3.23 -4.78
N ALA A 77 9.58 -3.77 -5.89
CA ALA A 77 10.56 -4.85 -5.84
C ALA A 77 11.82 -4.48 -5.03
N PHE A 78 12.19 -3.19 -5.02
CA PHE A 78 13.39 -2.70 -4.34
C PHE A 78 13.22 -2.61 -2.81
N LEU A 79 12.00 -2.71 -2.30
CA LEU A 79 11.78 -2.87 -0.86
C LEU A 79 12.14 -4.29 -0.38
N LEU A 80 12.11 -5.29 -1.26
CA LEU A 80 12.53 -6.65 -0.92
C LEU A 80 14.04 -6.77 -0.70
N GLU A 81 14.82 -5.81 -1.20
CA GLU A 81 16.27 -5.73 -0.97
C GLU A 81 16.60 -5.29 0.48
N ASP A 82 15.61 -4.78 1.22
CA ASP A 82 15.73 -4.41 2.64
C ASP A 82 14.61 -5.10 3.47
N PRO A 83 14.81 -6.39 3.82
CA PRO A 83 13.81 -7.16 4.56
C PRO A 83 13.44 -6.56 5.92
N ASP A 84 14.41 -5.96 6.62
CA ASP A 84 14.17 -5.33 7.93
C ASP A 84 13.21 -4.15 7.79
N GLN A 85 13.37 -3.34 6.74
CA GLN A 85 12.46 -2.24 6.46
C GLN A 85 11.06 -2.75 6.07
N LEU A 86 10.96 -3.80 5.26
CA LEU A 86 9.68 -4.41 4.94
C LEU A 86 8.97 -4.95 6.20
N VAL A 87 9.69 -5.64 7.08
CA VAL A 87 9.15 -6.14 8.36
C VAL A 87 8.65 -4.99 9.23
N LYS A 88 9.38 -3.86 9.31
CA LYS A 88 8.92 -2.66 10.02
C LYS A 88 7.60 -2.13 9.44
N CYS A 89 7.48 -2.04 8.11
CA CYS A 89 6.27 -1.59 7.43
C CYS A 89 5.07 -2.50 7.72
N VAL A 90 5.22 -3.81 7.54
CA VAL A 90 4.15 -4.79 7.77
C VAL A 90 3.76 -4.83 9.25
N THR A 91 4.73 -4.85 10.16
CA THR A 91 4.49 -4.84 11.61
C THR A 91 3.72 -3.58 12.03
N ALA A 92 4.06 -2.43 11.48
CA ALA A 92 3.36 -1.18 11.77
C ALA A 92 1.91 -1.23 11.29
N LEU A 93 1.65 -1.71 10.07
CA LEU A 93 0.29 -1.86 9.55
C LEU A 93 -0.54 -2.80 10.42
N VAL A 94 -0.07 -4.02 10.65
CA VAL A 94 -0.78 -5.05 11.43
C VAL A 94 -1.13 -4.56 12.84
N LYS A 95 -0.30 -3.70 13.45
CA LYS A 95 -0.56 -3.13 14.78
C LYS A 95 -1.66 -2.07 14.81
N HIS A 96 -1.93 -1.38 13.70
CA HIS A 96 -2.77 -0.18 13.70
C HIS A 96 -4.07 -0.33 12.89
N VAL A 97 -4.09 -1.16 11.86
CA VAL A 97 -5.30 -1.36 11.04
C VAL A 97 -6.11 -2.55 11.55
N SER A 98 -7.42 -2.49 11.35
CA SER A 98 -8.37 -3.51 11.79
C SER A 98 -8.69 -4.58 10.74
N VAL A 99 -8.31 -4.34 9.47
CA VAL A 99 -8.51 -5.27 8.35
C VAL A 99 -7.24 -6.11 8.09
N PRO A 100 -7.35 -7.28 7.43
CA PRO A 100 -6.19 -8.08 7.04
C PRO A 100 -5.14 -7.29 6.25
N VAL A 101 -3.87 -7.63 6.47
CA VAL A 101 -2.71 -7.06 5.77
C VAL A 101 -2.08 -8.14 4.90
N CYS A 102 -1.89 -7.83 3.62
CA CYS A 102 -1.25 -8.68 2.62
C CYS A 102 0.03 -8.01 2.07
N VAL A 103 0.88 -8.82 1.43
CA VAL A 103 2.06 -8.33 0.72
C VAL A 103 2.15 -9.02 -0.64
N LYS A 104 2.16 -8.24 -1.71
CA LYS A 104 2.35 -8.74 -3.08
C LYS A 104 3.82 -8.68 -3.47
N VAL A 105 4.47 -9.84 -3.54
CA VAL A 105 5.91 -9.98 -3.84
C VAL A 105 6.20 -10.47 -5.26
N ARG A 106 7.48 -10.45 -5.64
CA ARG A 106 8.05 -11.24 -6.74
C ARG A 106 9.10 -12.20 -6.17
N ILE A 107 9.37 -13.28 -6.89
CA ILE A 107 10.48 -14.19 -6.59
C ILE A 107 11.79 -13.46 -6.91
N LEU A 108 12.73 -13.46 -5.96
CA LEU A 108 14.09 -12.96 -6.17
C LEU A 108 14.93 -14.01 -6.93
N PRO A 109 15.90 -13.60 -7.76
CA PRO A 109 16.79 -14.53 -8.47
C PRO A 109 17.55 -15.48 -7.53
#